data_AF-A0A519FL95-F1
#
_entry.id   AF-A0A519FL95-F1
#
_cell.length_a   1.000
_cell.length_b   1.000
_cell.length_c   1.000
_cell.angle_alpha   90.00
_cell.angle_beta   90.00
_cell.angle_gamma   90.00
#
_symmetry.space_group_name_H-M   'P 1'
#
loop_
_entity.id
_entity.type
_entity.pdbx_description
1 polymer ?
#
loop_
_entity_poly.entity_id
_entity_poly.type
_entity_poly.pdbx_seq_one_letter_code
_entity_poly.pdbx_strand_id
1 'polypeptide(L)'
;MCSRRVIVTRPAREAPRWVEALQQAGLDAVALPLIAIAPMPDTLALRDAHVRLGRYAALMFVSAAAVEYFFAPASELRVAARCWATGPGTAQALHAAGVPPNAIDAPPPDAAQFDSEALWARVASQVGTGTPVLIVRGGDAAGEANGRDWLARRIQAAGGTVDTLVAYRRLMPAFDAADRQLALEGARGAATWVFSSSEAIGNLCRALPDADWQAARAVATHPRIAQTAQEAGFGSVRTCLPTVAALVASIELTA
;
A
#
# COMPACT_ATOMS: atom_id res chain seq x y z
N MET A 1 -13.66 -31.69 0.38
CA MET A 1 -14.37 -30.45 -0.01
C MET A 1 -13.37 -29.61 -0.78
N CYS A 2 -13.65 -29.23 -2.04
CA CYS A 2 -12.73 -28.34 -2.76
C CYS A 2 -12.63 -27.02 -1.99
N SER A 3 -11.42 -26.66 -1.56
CA SER A 3 -11.15 -25.35 -0.97
C SER A 3 -11.54 -24.27 -1.98
N ARG A 4 -12.43 -23.35 -1.59
CA ARG A 4 -12.78 -22.20 -2.44
C ARG A 4 -11.53 -21.37 -2.71
N ARG A 5 -11.40 -20.88 -3.94
CA ARG A 5 -10.28 -20.04 -4.37
C ARG A 5 -10.22 -18.74 -3.58
N VAL A 6 -9.01 -18.21 -3.39
CA VAL A 6 -8.73 -16.94 -2.72
C VAL A 6 -8.16 -15.96 -3.74
N ILE A 7 -8.80 -14.80 -3.90
CA ILE A 7 -8.38 -13.75 -4.82
C ILE A 7 -7.62 -12.68 -4.04
N VAL A 8 -6.32 -12.58 -4.27
CA VAL A 8 -5.44 -11.59 -3.65
C VAL A 8 -5.39 -10.32 -4.51
N THR A 9 -5.87 -9.21 -3.97
CA THR A 9 -6.08 -7.98 -4.76
C THR A 9 -4.99 -6.92 -4.67
N ARG A 10 -3.86 -7.26 -4.02
CA ARG A 10 -2.72 -6.35 -3.83
C ARG A 10 -2.07 -5.96 -5.15
N PRO A 11 -1.34 -4.84 -5.22
CA PRO A 11 -0.55 -4.49 -6.40
C PRO A 11 0.35 -5.65 -6.86
N ALA A 12 0.60 -5.74 -8.17
CA ALA A 12 1.29 -6.87 -8.80
C ALA A 12 2.65 -7.21 -8.17
N ARG A 13 3.39 -6.21 -7.68
CA ARG A 13 4.66 -6.42 -6.97
C ARG A 13 4.49 -7.14 -5.64
N GLU A 14 3.40 -6.88 -4.92
CA GLU A 14 3.16 -7.45 -3.60
C GLU A 14 2.36 -8.75 -3.64
N ALA A 15 1.54 -8.99 -4.66
CA ALA A 15 0.64 -10.13 -4.71
C ALA A 15 1.35 -11.50 -4.65
N PRO A 16 2.49 -11.76 -5.34
CA PRO A 16 3.12 -13.08 -5.39
C PRO A 16 3.46 -13.64 -4.01
N ARG A 17 4.13 -12.85 -3.14
CA ARG A 17 4.47 -13.30 -1.77
C ARG A 17 3.25 -13.71 -0.94
N TRP A 18 2.10 -13.07 -1.17
CA TRP A 18 0.86 -13.39 -0.45
C TRP A 18 0.20 -14.63 -1.02
N VAL A 19 0.19 -14.77 -2.35
CA VAL A 19 -0.28 -15.97 -3.03
C VAL A 19 0.54 -17.19 -2.58
N GLU A 20 1.87 -17.10 -2.63
CA GLU A 20 2.77 -18.16 -2.17
C GLU A 20 2.52 -18.54 -0.71
N ALA A 21 2.43 -17.56 0.19
CA ALA A 21 2.21 -17.82 1.61
C ALA A 21 0.83 -18.47 1.89
N LEU A 22 -0.21 -18.09 1.16
CA LEU A 22 -1.53 -18.71 1.28
C LEU A 22 -1.56 -20.13 0.68
N GLN A 23 -0.85 -20.35 -0.43
CA GLN A 23 -0.68 -21.68 -1.03
C GLN A 23 0.10 -22.62 -0.11
N GLN A 24 1.15 -22.13 0.56
CA GLN A 24 1.89 -22.88 1.59
C GLN A 24 1.01 -23.24 2.80
N ALA A 25 -0.03 -22.45 3.07
CA ALA A 25 -1.04 -22.74 4.07
C ALA A 25 -2.18 -23.65 3.56
N GLY A 26 -2.08 -24.19 2.33
CA GLY A 26 -3.05 -25.13 1.76
C GLY A 26 -4.25 -24.49 1.07
N LEU A 27 -4.23 -23.19 0.79
CA LEU A 27 -5.31 -22.47 0.11
C LEU A 27 -5.03 -22.35 -1.40
N ASP A 28 -6.05 -22.54 -2.25
CA ASP A 28 -5.98 -22.20 -3.68
C ASP A 28 -6.01 -20.66 -3.83
N ALA A 29 -4.84 -20.02 -3.85
CA ALA A 29 -4.74 -18.56 -4.00
C ALA A 29 -4.27 -18.15 -5.40
N VAL A 30 -4.87 -17.07 -5.91
CA VAL A 30 -4.52 -16.43 -7.18
C VAL A 30 -4.45 -14.91 -7.01
N ALA A 31 -3.59 -14.25 -7.78
CA ALA A 31 -3.51 -12.80 -7.81
C ALA A 31 -4.52 -12.23 -8.82
N LEU A 32 -5.23 -11.18 -8.41
CA LEU A 32 -5.95 -10.28 -9.31
C LEU A 32 -5.67 -8.84 -8.86
N PRO A 33 -4.53 -8.25 -9.25
CA PRO A 33 -4.16 -6.92 -8.79
C PRO A 33 -5.20 -5.87 -9.17
N LEU A 34 -5.80 -5.22 -8.17
CA LEU A 34 -6.85 -4.23 -8.40
C LEU A 34 -6.34 -2.79 -8.38
N ILE A 35 -5.04 -2.59 -8.19
CA ILE A 35 -4.35 -1.30 -8.26
C ILE A 35 -3.09 -1.49 -9.08
N ALA A 36 -3.01 -0.82 -10.23
CA ALA A 36 -1.80 -0.76 -11.03
C ALA A 36 -0.91 0.39 -10.52
N ILE A 37 0.38 0.13 -10.42
CA ILE A 37 1.39 1.12 -10.05
C ILE A 37 2.16 1.49 -11.31
N ALA A 38 2.22 2.79 -11.61
CA ALA A 38 2.89 3.29 -12.80
C ALA A 38 3.75 4.51 -12.47
N PRO A 39 4.82 4.78 -13.24
CA PRO A 39 5.60 6.00 -13.08
C PRO A 39 4.74 7.24 -13.36
N MET A 40 5.17 8.37 -12.79
CA MET A 40 4.66 9.67 -13.19
C MET A 40 5.02 9.98 -14.65
N PRO A 41 4.10 10.55 -15.45
CA PRO A 41 4.37 10.88 -16.84
C PRO A 41 5.41 12.01 -16.97
N ASP A 42 5.38 12.97 -16.05
CA ASP A 42 6.39 14.01 -15.89
C ASP A 42 7.24 13.72 -14.65
N THR A 43 8.55 13.86 -14.79
CA THR A 43 9.54 13.65 -13.72
C THR A 43 10.16 14.96 -13.24
N LEU A 44 9.70 16.12 -13.71
CA LEU A 44 10.24 17.42 -13.33
C LEU A 44 10.26 17.60 -11.81
N ALA A 45 9.13 17.37 -11.14
CA ALA A 45 9.03 17.48 -9.68
C ALA A 45 10.00 16.54 -8.93
N LEU A 46 10.22 15.33 -9.46
CA LEU A 46 11.15 14.35 -8.91
C LEU A 46 12.60 14.80 -9.07
N ARG A 47 12.98 15.27 -10.27
CA ARG A 47 14.33 15.80 -10.55
C ARG A 47 14.62 17.04 -9.70
N ASP A 48 13.64 17.92 -9.59
CA ASP A 48 13.68 19.10 -8.73
C ASP A 48 13.89 18.74 -7.26
N ALA A 49 13.17 17.72 -6.77
CA ALA A 49 13.37 17.22 -5.42
C ALA A 49 14.77 16.62 -5.25
N HIS A 50 15.29 15.87 -6.22
CA HIS A 50 16.66 15.33 -6.20
C HIS A 50 17.72 16.43 -6.08
N VAL A 51 17.59 17.53 -6.83
CA VAL A 51 18.50 18.68 -6.75
C VAL A 51 18.45 19.35 -5.37
N ARG A 52 17.28 19.36 -4.73
CA ARG A 52 17.05 20.01 -3.43
C ARG A 52 17.25 19.09 -2.21
N LEU A 53 17.68 17.84 -2.41
CA LEU A 53 17.78 16.85 -1.33
C LEU A 53 18.53 17.32 -0.09
N GLY A 54 19.63 18.06 -0.28
CA GLY A 54 20.44 18.60 0.81
C GLY A 54 19.73 19.60 1.71
N ARG A 55 18.52 20.06 1.34
CA ARG A 55 17.69 20.94 2.18
C ARG A 55 16.86 20.18 3.19
N TYR A 56 16.56 18.91 2.97
CA TYR A 56 15.67 18.13 3.85
C TYR A 56 16.47 17.50 4.99
N ALA A 57 15.93 17.59 6.21
CA ALA A 57 16.45 16.86 7.35
C ALA A 57 16.03 15.38 7.31
N ALA A 58 14.84 15.11 6.74
CA ALA A 58 14.33 13.76 6.56
C ALA A 58 13.51 13.60 5.26
N LEU A 59 13.56 12.39 4.71
CA LEU A 59 12.69 11.91 3.63
C LEU A 59 11.79 10.80 4.17
N MET A 60 10.48 10.97 4.12
CA MET A 60 9.52 9.98 4.57
C MET A 60 8.91 9.25 3.38
N PHE A 61 9.00 7.92 3.37
CA PHE A 61 8.46 7.07 2.32
C PHE A 61 7.24 6.31 2.84
N VAL A 62 6.10 6.49 2.16
CA VAL A 62 4.84 5.85 2.59
C VAL A 62 4.78 4.35 2.24
N SER A 63 5.59 3.90 1.28
CA SER A 63 5.58 2.53 0.77
C SER A 63 6.89 2.15 0.10
N ALA A 64 7.11 0.85 -0.09
CA ALA A 64 8.23 0.32 -0.88
C ALA A 64 8.19 0.80 -2.35
N ALA A 65 7.01 1.08 -2.91
CA ALA A 65 6.88 1.65 -4.25
C ALA A 65 7.37 3.12 -4.27
N ALA A 66 7.06 3.90 -3.24
CA ALA A 66 7.56 5.28 -3.14
C ALA A 66 9.09 5.32 -3.17
N VAL A 67 9.76 4.38 -2.50
CA VAL A 67 11.22 4.23 -2.54
C VAL A 67 11.70 3.91 -3.95
N GLU A 68 11.19 2.84 -4.56
CA GLU A 68 11.65 2.41 -5.87
C GLU A 68 11.50 3.49 -6.94
N TYR A 69 10.35 4.13 -7.03
CA TYR A 69 10.13 5.16 -8.04
C TYR A 69 10.90 6.46 -7.76
N PHE A 70 11.24 6.72 -6.49
CA PHE A 70 12.10 7.85 -6.14
C PHE A 70 13.56 7.63 -6.54
N PHE A 71 14.08 6.42 -6.33
CA PHE A 71 15.49 6.08 -6.63
C PHE A 71 15.70 5.57 -8.07
N ALA A 72 14.67 5.07 -8.76
CA ALA A 72 14.81 4.47 -10.08
C ALA A 72 15.50 5.36 -11.13
N PRO A 73 15.22 6.68 -11.23
CA PRO A 73 15.91 7.53 -12.21
C PRO A 73 17.36 7.88 -11.84
N ALA A 74 17.78 7.60 -10.60
CA ALA A 74 19.08 7.97 -10.07
C ALA A 74 19.56 6.91 -9.06
N SER A 75 19.91 5.71 -9.54
CA SER A 75 20.28 4.57 -8.70
C SER A 75 21.52 4.81 -7.83
N GLU A 76 22.39 5.76 -8.21
CA GLU A 76 23.58 6.16 -7.45
C GLU A 76 23.33 7.36 -6.52
N LEU A 77 22.07 7.81 -6.41
CA LEU A 77 21.70 8.95 -5.58
C LEU A 77 22.02 8.68 -4.10
N ARG A 78 22.90 9.51 -3.54
CA ARG A 78 23.22 9.48 -2.11
C ARG A 78 22.32 10.44 -1.34
N VAL A 79 21.57 9.89 -0.40
CA VAL A 79 20.73 10.66 0.52
C VAL A 79 21.48 10.81 1.84
N ALA A 80 21.80 12.05 2.21
CA ALA A 80 22.40 12.38 3.51
C ALA A 80 21.35 12.56 4.62
N ALA A 81 20.11 12.89 4.24
CA ALA A 81 18.98 13.03 5.14
C ALA A 81 18.61 11.69 5.80
N ARG A 82 17.91 11.75 6.95
CA ARG A 82 17.32 10.54 7.54
C ARG A 82 16.17 10.03 6.67
N CYS A 83 16.06 8.72 6.49
CA CYS A 83 14.97 8.11 5.73
C CYS A 83 13.97 7.48 6.69
N TRP A 84 12.72 7.93 6.66
CA TRP A 84 11.66 7.38 7.48
C TRP A 84 10.81 6.40 6.67
N ALA A 85 10.51 5.25 7.26
CA ALA A 85 9.76 4.16 6.65
C ALA A 85 8.53 3.79 7.50
N THR A 86 7.38 3.61 6.87
CA THR A 86 6.15 3.18 7.54
C THR A 86 6.20 1.76 8.11
N GLY A 87 7.13 0.93 7.63
CA GLY A 87 7.29 -0.43 8.14
C GLY A 87 8.41 -1.23 7.45
N PRO A 88 8.54 -2.52 7.78
CA PRO A 88 9.67 -3.36 7.37
C PRO A 88 9.88 -3.45 5.86
N GLY A 89 8.79 -3.55 5.08
CA GLY A 89 8.89 -3.61 3.61
C GLY A 89 9.44 -2.32 3.00
N THR A 90 9.09 -1.16 3.54
CA THR A 90 9.62 0.14 3.10
C THR A 90 11.08 0.30 3.52
N ALA A 91 11.43 -0.11 4.74
CA ALA A 91 12.81 -0.10 5.23
C ALA A 91 13.72 -1.03 4.39
N GLN A 92 13.23 -2.22 4.03
CA GLN A 92 13.95 -3.14 3.15
C GLN A 92 14.17 -2.55 1.75
N ALA A 93 13.17 -1.86 1.20
CA ALA A 93 13.32 -1.17 -0.08
C ALA A 93 14.36 -0.04 -0.02
N LEU A 94 14.41 0.72 1.08
CA LEU A 94 15.43 1.75 1.28
C LEU A 94 16.83 1.16 1.38
N HIS A 95 16.98 0.05 2.10
CA HIS A 95 18.23 -0.68 2.18
C HIS A 95 18.68 -1.20 0.79
N ALA A 96 17.76 -1.78 0.02
CA ALA A 96 18.02 -2.22 -1.35
C ALA A 96 18.39 -1.07 -2.29
N ALA A 97 17.88 0.15 -2.03
CA ALA A 97 18.25 1.37 -2.74
C ALA A 97 19.58 2.00 -2.26
N GLY A 98 20.31 1.34 -1.35
CA GLY A 98 21.63 1.78 -0.90
C GLY A 98 21.63 2.75 0.28
N VAL A 99 20.48 2.98 0.94
CA VAL A 99 20.42 3.78 2.16
C VAL A 99 21.01 2.98 3.33
N PRO A 100 22.01 3.51 4.05
CA PRO A 100 22.61 2.82 5.19
C PRO A 100 21.58 2.51 6.30
N PRO A 101 21.61 1.32 6.94
CA PRO A 101 20.66 0.96 8.00
C PRO A 101 20.56 1.98 9.15
N ASN A 102 21.67 2.61 9.54
CA ASN A 102 21.71 3.61 10.60
C ASN A 102 21.07 4.96 10.22
N ALA A 103 20.80 5.18 8.92
CA ALA A 103 20.09 6.33 8.40
C ALA A 103 18.58 6.07 8.21
N ILE A 104 18.11 4.84 8.46
CA ILE A 104 16.69 4.47 8.32
C ILE A 104 16.03 4.45 9.71
N ASP A 105 14.91 5.16 9.86
CA ASP A 105 14.01 5.02 11.02
C ASP A 105 12.68 4.41 10.58
N ALA A 106 12.24 3.39 11.30
CA ALA A 106 10.96 2.71 11.09
C ALA A 106 10.37 2.31 12.45
N PRO A 107 9.06 2.00 12.53
CA PRO A 107 8.51 1.32 13.69
C PRO A 107 9.30 0.05 14.01
N PRO A 108 9.40 -0.33 15.30
CA PRO A 108 10.15 -1.52 15.68
C PRO A 108 9.50 -2.80 15.09
N PRO A 109 10.27 -3.88 14.84
CA PRO A 109 9.76 -5.08 14.15
C PRO A 109 8.59 -5.78 14.87
N ASP A 110 8.46 -5.56 16.19
CA ASP A 110 7.41 -6.09 17.06
C ASP A 110 6.26 -5.10 17.28
N ALA A 111 6.23 -3.98 16.56
CA ALA A 111 5.13 -3.03 16.63
C ALA A 111 3.79 -3.70 16.28
N ALA A 112 2.76 -3.39 17.07
CA ALA A 112 1.41 -3.88 16.82
C ALA A 112 0.85 -3.43 15.45
N GLN A 113 1.33 -2.29 14.94
CA GLN A 113 0.92 -1.69 13.68
C GLN A 113 2.12 -1.04 12.97
N PHE A 114 2.05 -1.01 11.63
CA PHE A 114 3.04 -0.40 10.76
C PHE A 114 2.40 0.73 9.95
N ASP A 115 2.23 1.88 10.58
CA ASP A 115 1.60 3.07 10.00
C ASP A 115 2.33 4.38 10.38
N SER A 116 1.75 5.51 10.00
CA SER A 116 2.31 6.84 10.25
C SER A 116 2.35 7.18 11.74
N GLU A 117 1.37 6.69 12.50
CA GLU A 117 1.21 6.89 13.93
C GLU A 117 2.32 6.16 14.71
N ALA A 118 2.58 4.89 14.39
CA ALA A 118 3.69 4.12 14.94
C ALA A 118 5.05 4.73 14.56
N LEU A 119 5.20 5.22 13.32
CA LEU A 119 6.41 5.90 12.89
C LEU A 119 6.64 7.20 13.66
N TRP A 120 5.59 8.01 13.87
CA TRP A 120 5.71 9.28 14.59
C TRP A 120 6.26 9.10 16.00
N ALA A 121 5.84 8.05 16.72
CA ALA A 121 6.37 7.75 18.05
C ALA A 121 7.91 7.56 18.06
N ARG A 122 8.49 7.15 16.92
CA ARG A 122 9.94 6.98 16.76
C ARG A 122 10.66 8.27 16.34
N VAL A 123 10.04 9.08 15.50
CA VAL A 123 10.71 10.20 14.82
C VAL A 123 10.32 11.58 15.33
N ALA A 124 9.32 11.69 16.22
CA ALA A 124 8.83 12.97 16.73
C ALA A 124 9.93 13.87 17.31
N SER A 125 10.89 13.28 18.04
CA SER A 125 12.02 14.01 18.62
C SER A 125 13.02 14.55 17.59
N GLN A 126 12.92 14.13 16.33
CA GLN A 126 13.72 14.63 15.21
C GLN A 126 13.11 15.90 14.59
N VAL A 127 11.88 16.27 14.99
CA VAL A 127 11.14 17.40 14.42
C VAL A 127 11.05 18.55 15.43
N GLY A 128 11.48 19.73 15.00
CA GLY A 128 11.29 20.99 15.71
C GLY A 128 11.02 22.13 14.72
N THR A 129 11.12 23.37 15.22
CA THR A 129 10.89 24.58 14.42
C THR A 129 11.78 24.61 13.18
N GLY A 130 11.16 24.66 12.01
CA GLY A 130 11.82 24.77 10.72
C GLY A 130 12.38 23.45 10.16
N THR A 131 12.21 22.30 10.83
CA THR A 131 12.70 21.00 10.33
C THR A 131 12.02 20.65 9.00
N PRO A 132 12.75 20.61 7.87
CA PRO A 132 12.18 20.33 6.57
C PRO A 132 12.10 18.83 6.29
N VAL A 133 10.90 18.35 5.99
CA VAL A 133 10.63 16.94 5.69
C VAL A 133 9.99 16.82 4.30
N LEU A 134 10.53 15.93 3.46
CA LEU A 134 9.90 15.55 2.19
C LEU A 134 9.10 14.27 2.38
N ILE A 135 7.80 14.29 2.12
CA ILE A 135 6.96 13.09 2.08
C ILE A 135 6.87 12.59 0.63
N VAL A 136 7.40 11.40 0.38
CA VAL A 136 7.38 10.71 -0.91
C VAL A 136 6.26 9.68 -0.92
N ARG A 137 5.30 9.85 -1.83
CA ARG A 137 4.07 9.04 -1.90
C ARG A 137 3.62 8.72 -3.31
N GLY A 138 2.60 7.89 -3.40
CA GLY A 138 1.81 7.71 -4.62
C GLY A 138 0.73 8.77 -4.76
N GLY A 139 0.37 9.09 -5.99
CA GLY A 139 -0.78 9.91 -6.35
C GLY A 139 -1.89 9.06 -6.98
N ASP A 140 -3.00 9.72 -7.31
CA ASP A 140 -4.04 9.14 -8.15
C ASP A 140 -3.62 9.12 -9.63
N ALA A 141 -4.56 8.80 -10.52
CA ALA A 141 -4.30 8.71 -11.96
C ALA A 141 -3.86 10.03 -12.60
N ALA A 142 -4.29 11.18 -12.06
CA ALA A 142 -3.87 12.50 -12.49
C ALA A 142 -2.50 12.89 -11.93
N GLY A 143 -1.98 12.12 -10.96
CA GLY A 143 -0.72 12.43 -10.28
C GLY A 143 -0.91 13.32 -9.06
N GLU A 144 -2.15 13.51 -8.61
CA GLU A 144 -2.45 14.32 -7.44
C GLU A 144 -2.21 13.50 -6.17
N ALA A 145 -1.55 14.11 -5.19
CA ALA A 145 -1.24 13.46 -3.92
C ALA A 145 -2.54 13.08 -3.20
N ASN A 146 -2.74 11.78 -2.93
CA ASN A 146 -3.96 11.27 -2.30
C ASN A 146 -3.66 10.36 -1.09
N GLY A 147 -4.45 10.45 -0.02
CA GLY A 147 -4.26 9.70 1.24
C GLY A 147 -4.26 10.58 2.49
N ARG A 148 -3.92 10.00 3.66
CA ARG A 148 -4.05 10.67 4.96
C ARG A 148 -2.91 11.67 5.21
N ASP A 149 -3.26 12.93 5.45
CA ASP A 149 -2.27 13.99 5.79
C ASP A 149 -1.93 14.07 7.28
N TRP A 150 -2.23 13.01 8.05
CA TRP A 150 -2.04 13.00 9.50
C TRP A 150 -0.58 13.29 9.90
N LEU A 151 0.39 12.64 9.25
CA LEU A 151 1.81 12.82 9.58
C LEU A 151 2.29 14.22 9.20
N ALA A 152 1.86 14.74 8.05
CA ALA A 152 2.18 16.10 7.62
C ALA A 152 1.71 17.12 8.67
N ARG A 153 0.47 16.97 9.15
CA ARG A 153 -0.08 17.82 10.21
C ARG A 153 0.69 17.69 11.53
N ARG A 154 1.16 16.49 11.89
CA ARG A 154 1.97 16.28 13.10
C ARG A 154 3.34 16.96 13.01
N ILE A 155 4.00 16.86 11.86
CA ILE A 155 5.27 17.56 11.60
C ILE A 155 5.07 19.07 11.71
N GLN A 156 4.03 19.60 11.05
CA GLN A 156 3.69 21.03 11.11
C GLN A 156 3.35 21.50 12.54
N ALA A 157 2.59 20.71 13.30
CA ALA A 157 2.26 21.01 14.68
C ALA A 157 3.50 21.01 15.61
N ALA A 158 4.53 20.24 15.28
CA ALA A 158 5.84 20.28 15.96
C ALA A 158 6.76 21.40 15.45
N GLY A 159 6.29 22.26 14.54
CA GLY A 159 7.02 23.39 13.98
C GLY A 159 7.81 23.09 12.71
N GLY A 160 7.78 21.85 12.21
CA GLY A 160 8.47 21.47 10.97
C GLY A 160 7.74 21.96 9.70
N THR A 161 8.43 21.88 8.57
CA THR A 161 7.86 22.13 7.24
C THR A 161 7.77 20.82 6.45
N VAL A 162 6.76 20.73 5.58
CA VAL A 162 6.48 19.51 4.82
C VAL A 162 6.30 19.84 3.36
N ASP A 163 7.15 19.25 2.53
CA ASP A 163 6.93 19.16 1.09
C ASP A 163 6.38 17.77 0.76
N THR A 164 5.60 17.67 -0.32
CA THR A 164 5.08 16.39 -0.81
C THR A 164 5.56 16.17 -2.23
N LEU A 165 6.06 14.96 -2.49
CA LEU A 165 6.44 14.49 -3.82
C LEU A 165 5.63 13.25 -4.17
N VAL A 166 4.98 13.31 -5.33
CA VAL A 166 4.34 12.15 -5.95
C VAL A 166 5.37 11.44 -6.84
N ALA A 167 5.85 10.28 -6.39
CA ALA A 167 6.86 9.50 -7.11
C ALA A 167 6.25 8.56 -8.16
N TYR A 168 5.01 8.11 -7.93
CA TYR A 168 4.29 7.19 -8.79
C TYR A 168 2.80 7.50 -8.75
N ARG A 169 2.05 6.96 -9.71
CA ARG A 169 0.59 7.06 -9.75
C ARG A 169 -0.05 5.69 -9.60
N ARG A 170 -1.22 5.69 -8.96
CA ARG A 170 -2.11 4.53 -8.85
C ARG A 170 -3.15 4.62 -9.95
N LEU A 171 -3.25 3.54 -10.72
CA LEU A 171 -4.16 3.42 -11.84
C LEU A 171 -5.15 2.30 -11.60
N MET A 172 -6.30 2.40 -12.25
CA MET A 172 -7.16 1.25 -12.44
C MET A 172 -6.42 0.26 -13.35
N PRO A 173 -6.33 -1.03 -12.98
CA PRO A 173 -5.77 -2.04 -13.85
C PRO A 173 -6.65 -2.24 -15.09
N ALA A 174 -6.04 -2.65 -16.19
CA ALA A 174 -6.77 -3.17 -17.35
C ALA A 174 -7.10 -4.64 -17.10
N PHE A 175 -8.37 -5.03 -17.22
CA PHE A 175 -8.78 -6.42 -17.11
C PHE A 175 -8.70 -7.08 -18.48
N ASP A 176 -8.01 -8.21 -18.56
CA ASP A 176 -8.15 -9.12 -19.69
C ASP A 176 -9.38 -10.06 -19.50
N ALA A 177 -9.54 -11.00 -20.42
CA ALA A 177 -10.64 -11.97 -20.36
C ALA A 177 -10.55 -12.91 -19.14
N ALA A 178 -9.34 -13.29 -18.73
CA ALA A 178 -9.11 -14.16 -17.59
C ALA A 178 -9.37 -13.42 -16.26
N ASP A 179 -8.91 -12.18 -16.16
CA ASP A 179 -9.18 -11.29 -15.03
C ASP A 179 -10.69 -11.11 -14.83
N ARG A 180 -11.41 -10.84 -15.93
CA ARG A 180 -12.87 -10.67 -15.90
C ARG A 180 -13.57 -11.95 -15.47
N GLN A 181 -13.13 -13.11 -15.97
CA GLN A 181 -13.68 -14.39 -15.59
C GLN A 181 -13.48 -14.67 -14.09
N LEU A 182 -12.26 -14.45 -13.58
CA LEU A 182 -11.94 -14.62 -12.17
C LEU A 182 -12.75 -13.67 -11.27
N ALA A 183 -12.92 -12.42 -11.70
CA ALA A 183 -13.73 -11.45 -10.97
C ALA A 183 -15.23 -11.84 -10.94
N LEU A 184 -15.76 -12.40 -12.02
CA LEU A 184 -17.13 -12.93 -12.06
C LEU A 184 -17.30 -14.18 -11.19
N GLU A 185 -16.29 -15.05 -11.10
CA GLU A 185 -16.28 -16.17 -10.13
C GLU A 185 -16.36 -15.65 -8.69
N GLY A 186 -15.58 -14.61 -8.39
CA GLY A 186 -15.61 -13.94 -7.10
C GLY A 186 -16.97 -13.29 -6.78
N ALA A 187 -17.61 -12.63 -7.76
CA ALA A 187 -18.92 -12.02 -7.59
C ALA A 187 -20.01 -13.06 -7.24
N ARG A 188 -19.93 -14.25 -7.86
CA ARG A 188 -20.85 -15.38 -7.62
C ARG A 188 -20.59 -16.13 -6.30
N GLY A 189 -19.63 -15.69 -5.49
CA GLY A 189 -19.27 -16.35 -4.23
C GLY A 189 -18.51 -17.68 -4.41
N ALA A 190 -17.97 -17.95 -5.60
CA ALA A 190 -17.13 -19.12 -5.85
C ALA A 190 -15.70 -18.94 -5.32
N ALA A 191 -15.30 -17.70 -5.01
CA ALA A 191 -14.02 -17.35 -4.42
C ALA A 191 -14.18 -16.35 -3.26
N THR A 192 -13.15 -16.26 -2.42
CA THR A 192 -13.05 -15.28 -1.33
C THR A 192 -12.09 -14.18 -1.74
N TRP A 193 -12.55 -12.93 -1.69
CA TRP A 193 -11.73 -11.74 -1.96
C TRP A 193 -10.88 -11.37 -0.74
N VAL A 194 -9.62 -11.03 -0.96
CA VAL A 194 -8.74 -10.48 0.08
C VAL A 194 -8.40 -9.03 -0.26
N PHE A 195 -9.02 -8.09 0.45
CA PHE A 195 -8.81 -6.66 0.25
C PHE A 195 -7.89 -6.04 1.31
N SER A 196 -6.86 -5.34 0.84
CA SER A 196 -5.98 -4.51 1.66
C SER A 196 -6.06 -3.01 1.33
N SER A 197 -7.03 -2.59 0.52
CA SER A 197 -7.28 -1.18 0.19
C SER A 197 -8.74 -0.97 -0.22
N SER A 198 -9.36 0.12 0.26
CA SER A 198 -10.69 0.55 -0.20
C SER A 198 -10.67 0.95 -1.69
N GLU A 199 -9.54 1.45 -2.20
CA GLU A 199 -9.40 1.80 -3.62
C GLU A 199 -9.51 0.56 -4.53
N ALA A 200 -9.02 -0.60 -4.07
CA ALA A 200 -9.14 -1.84 -4.82
C ALA A 200 -10.61 -2.21 -5.04
N ILE A 201 -11.46 -2.08 -4.02
CA ILE A 201 -12.90 -2.32 -4.10
C ILE A 201 -13.54 -1.35 -5.10
N GLY A 202 -13.22 -0.05 -5.01
CA GLY A 202 -13.71 0.94 -5.97
C GLY A 202 -13.29 0.65 -7.41
N ASN A 203 -12.06 0.16 -7.63
CA ASN A 203 -11.58 -0.23 -8.95
C ASN A 203 -12.33 -1.47 -9.48
N LEU A 204 -12.61 -2.45 -8.62
CA LEU A 204 -13.38 -3.64 -8.98
C LEU A 204 -14.81 -3.29 -9.39
N CYS A 205 -15.50 -2.45 -8.62
CA CYS A 205 -16.87 -2.03 -8.94
C CYS A 205 -16.92 -1.23 -10.25
N ARG A 206 -15.89 -0.42 -10.57
CA ARG A 206 -15.80 0.27 -11.86
C ARG A 206 -15.49 -0.68 -13.02
N ALA A 207 -14.71 -1.73 -12.79
CA ALA A 207 -14.40 -2.75 -13.79
C ALA A 207 -15.62 -3.65 -14.08
N LEU A 208 -16.52 -3.81 -13.12
CA LEU A 208 -17.73 -4.63 -13.20
C LEU A 208 -18.95 -3.87 -12.66
N PRO A 209 -19.44 -2.84 -13.37
CA PRO A 209 -20.52 -1.97 -12.89
C PRO A 209 -21.86 -2.70 -12.70
N ASP A 210 -22.09 -3.76 -13.47
CA ASP A 210 -23.34 -4.55 -13.44
C ASP A 210 -23.24 -5.83 -12.58
N ALA A 211 -22.11 -6.04 -11.88
CA ALA A 211 -21.97 -7.22 -11.04
C ALA A 211 -22.79 -7.08 -9.75
N ASP A 212 -23.52 -8.14 -9.42
CA ASP A 212 -24.15 -8.30 -8.11
C ASP A 212 -23.16 -8.95 -7.14
N TRP A 213 -22.86 -8.24 -6.05
CA TRP A 213 -21.92 -8.66 -5.01
C TRP A 213 -22.61 -9.36 -3.83
N GLN A 214 -23.93 -9.55 -3.85
CA GLN A 214 -24.67 -10.14 -2.74
C GLN A 214 -24.21 -11.57 -2.40
N ALA A 215 -23.74 -12.34 -3.38
CA ALA A 215 -23.18 -13.67 -3.14
C ALA A 215 -21.68 -13.66 -2.77
N ALA A 216 -21.01 -12.53 -2.97
CA ALA A 216 -19.56 -12.40 -2.82
C ALA A 216 -19.13 -12.39 -1.34
N ARG A 217 -17.92 -12.92 -1.11
CA ARG A 217 -17.30 -13.03 0.21
C ARG A 217 -15.99 -12.28 0.23
N ALA A 218 -15.75 -11.48 1.26
CA ALA A 218 -14.54 -10.68 1.40
C ALA A 218 -13.92 -10.80 2.79
N VAL A 219 -12.60 -10.85 2.81
CA VAL A 219 -11.77 -10.60 4.00
C VAL A 219 -11.01 -9.31 3.77
N ALA A 220 -11.19 -8.35 4.68
CA ALA A 220 -10.58 -7.04 4.64
C ALA A 220 -9.55 -6.88 5.77
N THR A 221 -8.37 -6.35 5.47
CA THR A 221 -7.31 -6.24 6.49
C THR A 221 -7.45 -5.04 7.43
N HIS A 222 -8.56 -4.30 7.35
CA HIS A 222 -8.84 -3.13 8.19
C HIS A 222 -10.35 -2.84 8.24
N PRO A 223 -10.92 -2.36 9.38
CA PRO A 223 -12.35 -2.07 9.50
C PRO A 223 -12.91 -1.13 8.43
N ARG A 224 -12.17 -0.05 8.11
CA ARG A 224 -12.56 0.88 7.03
C ARG A 224 -12.68 0.21 5.66
N ILE A 225 -11.85 -0.78 5.36
CA ILE A 225 -11.89 -1.52 4.09
C ILE A 225 -13.11 -2.46 4.10
N ALA A 226 -13.37 -3.12 5.23
CA ALA A 226 -14.55 -3.95 5.40
C ALA A 226 -15.84 -3.15 5.20
N GLN A 227 -15.90 -1.95 5.77
CA GLN A 227 -17.01 -1.02 5.56
C GLN A 227 -17.20 -0.69 4.07
N THR A 228 -16.12 -0.35 3.35
CA THR A 228 -16.21 -0.11 1.89
C THR A 228 -16.73 -1.33 1.13
N ALA A 229 -16.35 -2.55 1.52
CA ALA A 229 -16.87 -3.77 0.87
C ALA A 229 -18.36 -3.98 1.16
N GLN A 230 -18.81 -3.71 2.38
CA GLN A 230 -20.23 -3.78 2.76
C GLN A 230 -21.06 -2.75 1.98
N GLU A 231 -20.58 -1.51 1.89
CA GLU A 231 -21.21 -0.43 1.11
C GLU A 231 -21.26 -0.76 -0.39
N ALA A 232 -20.28 -1.51 -0.90
CA ALA A 232 -20.28 -2.01 -2.27
C ALA A 232 -21.23 -3.20 -2.51
N GLY A 233 -21.89 -3.73 -1.46
CA GLY A 233 -22.90 -4.79 -1.57
C GLY A 233 -22.37 -6.21 -1.36
N PHE A 234 -21.14 -6.40 -0.85
CA PHE A 234 -20.63 -7.75 -0.54
C PHE A 234 -21.46 -8.41 0.56
N GLY A 235 -22.05 -9.57 0.27
CA GLY A 235 -22.96 -10.24 1.21
C GLY A 235 -22.31 -10.85 2.46
N SER A 236 -21.00 -11.11 2.41
CA SER A 236 -20.25 -11.56 3.59
C SER A 236 -18.90 -10.84 3.66
N VAL A 237 -18.66 -10.11 4.74
CA VAL A 237 -17.40 -9.37 4.94
C VAL A 237 -16.85 -9.66 6.33
N ARG A 238 -15.59 -10.08 6.40
CA ARG A 238 -14.82 -10.23 7.63
C ARG A 238 -13.66 -9.26 7.68
N THR A 239 -13.26 -8.88 8.90
CA THR A 239 -12.07 -8.07 9.13
C THR A 239 -10.99 -8.91 9.81
N CYS A 240 -9.73 -8.76 9.41
CA CYS A 240 -8.59 -9.41 10.04
C CYS A 240 -7.36 -8.49 10.10
N LEU A 241 -6.34 -8.91 10.85
CA LEU A 241 -5.04 -8.26 10.79
C LEU A 241 -4.35 -8.55 9.44
N PRO A 242 -3.45 -7.68 8.96
CA PRO A 242 -2.71 -7.88 7.71
C PRO A 242 -1.55 -8.88 7.89
N THR A 243 -1.84 -10.08 8.42
CA THR A 243 -0.89 -11.19 8.59
C THR A 243 -1.40 -12.44 7.89
N VAL A 244 -0.48 -13.30 7.44
CA VAL A 244 -0.85 -14.56 6.76
C VAL A 244 -1.71 -15.42 7.68
N ALA A 245 -1.30 -15.61 8.94
CA ALA A 245 -2.05 -16.40 9.91
C ALA A 245 -3.48 -15.88 10.13
N ALA A 246 -3.66 -14.56 10.27
CA ALA A 246 -4.98 -13.96 10.47
C ALA A 246 -5.86 -14.08 9.20
N LEU A 247 -5.26 -13.96 8.01
CA LEU A 247 -5.97 -14.19 6.74
C LEU A 247 -6.44 -15.64 6.61
N VAL A 248 -5.56 -16.61 6.86
CA VAL A 248 -5.89 -18.05 6.79
C VAL A 248 -7.05 -18.37 7.72
N ALA A 249 -6.93 -18.02 9.00
CA ALA A 249 -7.99 -18.25 9.98
C ALA A 249 -9.32 -17.58 9.58
N SER A 250 -9.26 -16.37 9.02
CA SER A 250 -10.46 -15.67 8.56
C SER A 250 -11.08 -16.34 7.34
N ILE A 251 -10.28 -16.80 6.37
CA ILE A 251 -10.75 -17.47 5.15
C ILE A 251 -11.42 -18.81 5.51
N GLU A 252 -10.84 -19.60 6.40
CA GLU A 252 -11.39 -20.89 6.83
C GLU A 252 -12.76 -20.75 7.51
N LEU A 253 -12.94 -19.72 8.34
CA LEU A 253 -14.24 -19.42 8.93
C LEU A 253 -15.28 -18.97 7.89
N THR A 254 -14.83 -18.58 6.70
CA THR A 254 -15.66 -18.10 5.58
C THR A 254 -15.90 -19.18 4.55
N ALA A 255 -15.38 -20.40 4.73
CA ALA A 255 -15.68 -21.57 3.89
C ALA A 255 -17.12 -22.05 4.16
#